data_AF-A0A3C1RAV2-F1
#
_entry.id   AF-A0A3C1RAV2-F1
#
_cell.length_a   1.000
_cell.length_b   1.000
_cell.length_c   1.000
_cell.angle_alpha   90.00
_cell.angle_beta   90.00
_cell.angle_gamma   90.00
#
_symmetry.space_group_name_H-M   'P 1'
#
loop_
_entity.id
_entity.type
_entity.pdbx_description
1 polymer ?
#
loop_
_entity_poly.entity_id
_entity_poly.type
_entity_poly.pdbx_seq_one_letter_code
_entity_poly.pdbx_strand_id
1 'polypeptide(L)'
;MAYIIKTTSDGLIYVKASNVIHVKKPNALEGAKVMGQPLVINVNHIGFLSYNIEGHVTFFMASGFEISMKIFYEEAEEAFNCAKGSIEKIIR
;
A
#
# COMPACT_ATOMS: atom_id res chain seq x y z
N MET A 1 17.00 1.66 -8.37
CA MET A 1 16.86 0.73 -7.23
C MET A 1 15.56 -0.04 -7.41
N ALA A 2 15.60 -1.37 -7.54
CA ALA A 2 14.38 -2.17 -7.56
C ALA A 2 13.89 -2.35 -6.11
N TYR A 3 12.80 -1.68 -5.73
CA TYR A 3 12.09 -1.91 -4.48
C TYR A 3 10.67 -2.33 -4.81
N ILE A 4 10.07 -3.19 -3.97
CA ILE A 4 8.63 -3.46 -4.02
C ILE A 4 7.91 -2.43 -3.15
N ILE A 5 8.42 -2.23 -1.92
CA ILE A 5 7.94 -1.23 -0.98
C ILE A 5 9.12 -0.43 -0.42
N LYS A 6 8.93 0.87 -0.23
CA LYS A 6 9.85 1.74 0.51
C LYS A 6 9.08 2.56 1.53
N THR A 7 9.50 2.57 2.78
CA THR A 7 8.97 3.45 3.83
C THR A 7 9.86 4.68 4.01
N THR A 8 9.30 5.74 4.58
CA THR A 8 10.00 7.00 4.86
C THR A 8 9.79 7.43 6.29
N SER A 9 10.66 8.32 6.76
CA SER A 9 10.57 8.95 8.08
C SER A 9 9.32 9.82 8.25
N ASP A 10 8.74 10.30 7.14
CA ASP A 10 7.49 11.10 7.10
C ASP A 10 6.20 10.26 7.19
N GLY A 11 6.32 8.94 7.37
CA GLY A 11 5.15 8.05 7.42
C GLY A 11 4.52 7.76 6.05
N LEU A 12 5.29 7.90 4.97
CA LEU A 12 4.86 7.51 3.63
C LEU A 12 5.38 6.13 3.26
N ILE A 13 4.53 5.36 2.59
CA ILE A 13 4.81 4.06 1.99
C ILE A 13 4.73 4.23 0.47
N TYR A 14 5.85 4.00 -0.21
CA TYR A 14 5.97 3.97 -1.66
C TYR A 14 5.85 2.54 -2.15
N VAL A 15 4.90 2.26 -3.03
CA VAL A 15 4.69 0.94 -3.62
C VAL A 15 4.94 1.02 -5.11
N LYS A 16 5.71 0.07 -5.64
CA LYS A 16 5.95 -0.03 -7.07
C LYS A 16 4.64 -0.28 -7.83
N ALA A 17 4.41 0.47 -8.90
CA ALA A 17 3.16 0.40 -9.68
C ALA A 17 2.82 -1.03 -10.17
N SER A 18 3.85 -1.82 -10.53
CA SER A 18 3.68 -3.20 -11.01
C SER A 18 3.09 -4.16 -9.98
N ASN A 19 3.11 -3.79 -8.71
CA ASN A 19 2.57 -4.59 -7.61
C ASN A 19 1.18 -4.13 -7.20
N VAL A 20 0.65 -3.04 -7.76
CA VAL A 20 -0.73 -2.60 -7.49
C VAL A 20 -1.67 -3.33 -8.43
N ILE A 21 -2.64 -4.06 -7.87
CA ILE A 21 -3.66 -4.78 -8.63
C ILE A 21 -4.75 -3.80 -9.03
N HIS A 22 -5.28 -3.05 -8.06
CA HIS A 22 -6.28 -2.01 -8.31
C HIS A 22 -6.31 -0.99 -7.16
N VAL A 23 -6.79 0.20 -7.49
CA VAL A 23 -7.17 1.23 -6.51
C VAL A 23 -8.65 1.51 -6.71
N LYS A 24 -9.49 1.26 -5.72
CA LYS A 24 -10.92 1.51 -5.78
C LYS A 24 -11.24 2.78 -5.01
N LYS A 25 -11.97 3.69 -5.66
CA LYS A 25 -12.45 4.91 -5.02
C LYS A 25 -13.77 4.62 -4.30
N PRO A 26 -14.03 5.24 -3.13
CA PRO A 26 -15.31 5.10 -2.46
C PRO A 26 -16.44 5.51 -3.38
N ASN A 27 -17.52 4.73 -3.37
CA ASN A 27 -18.73 4.93 -4.18
C ASN A 27 -18.49 5.01 -5.70
N ALA A 28 -17.38 4.47 -6.21
CA ALA A 28 -17.12 4.37 -7.64
C ALA A 28 -17.41 2.95 -8.15
N LEU A 29 -18.03 2.87 -9.33
CA LEU A 29 -18.23 1.62 -10.06
C LEU A 29 -16.93 1.15 -10.76
N GLU A 30 -16.07 2.10 -11.14
CA GLU A 30 -14.78 1.83 -11.78
C GLU A 30 -13.61 2.13 -10.85
N GLY A 31 -12.53 1.35 -10.98
CA GLY A 31 -11.27 1.59 -10.27
C GLY A 31 -10.45 2.73 -10.87
N ALA A 32 -9.60 3.36 -10.05
CA ALA A 32 -8.61 4.32 -10.51
C ALA A 32 -7.45 3.60 -11.22
N LYS A 33 -7.07 4.13 -12.39
CA LYS A 33 -5.96 3.61 -13.18
C LYS A 33 -4.62 4.09 -12.60
N VAL A 34 -3.74 3.16 -12.25
CA VAL A 34 -2.37 3.47 -11.81
C VAL A 34 -1.50 3.70 -13.05
N MET A 35 -1.07 4.94 -13.29
CA MET A 35 -0.35 5.33 -14.52
C MET A 35 1.15 4.97 -14.53
N GLY A 36 1.52 3.80 -14.01
CA GLY A 36 2.90 3.31 -14.00
C GLY A 36 3.85 4.04 -13.04
N GLN A 37 3.35 5.04 -12.30
CA GLN A 37 4.08 5.72 -11.25
C GLN A 37 3.92 4.99 -9.91
N PRO A 38 4.92 5.01 -9.02
CA PRO A 38 4.80 4.47 -7.68
C PRO A 38 3.59 5.07 -6.95
N LEU A 39 2.81 4.21 -6.31
CA LEU A 39 1.71 4.65 -5.46
C LEU A 39 2.27 5.08 -4.12
N VAL A 40 1.84 6.24 -3.62
CA VAL A 40 2.24 6.76 -2.32
C VAL A 40 1.06 6.67 -1.37
N ILE A 41 1.26 6.02 -0.24
CA ILE A 41 0.26 5.79 0.79
C ILE A 41 0.73 6.48 2.07
N ASN A 42 -0.12 7.31 2.67
CA ASN A 42 0.15 7.88 3.99
C ASN A 42 -0.34 6.90 5.06
N VAL A 43 0.57 6.44 5.92
CA VAL A 43 0.27 5.43 6.95
C VAL A 43 -0.81 5.87 7.93
N ASN A 44 -0.90 7.18 8.21
CA ASN A 44 -1.88 7.73 9.14
C ASN A 44 -3.31 7.71 8.59
N HIS A 45 -3.47 7.47 7.29
CA HIS A 45 -4.77 7.37 6.65
C HIS A 45 -5.19 5.91 6.44
N ILE A 46 -4.40 4.93 6.87
CA ILE A 46 -4.79 3.52 6.81
C ILE A 46 -5.69 3.22 8.02
N GLY A 47 -6.89 2.73 7.75
CA GLY A 47 -7.81 2.23 8.78
C GLY A 47 -7.47 0.81 9.20
N PHE A 48 -7.33 -0.10 8.24
CA PHE A 48 -6.91 -1.47 8.48
C PHE A 48 -6.33 -2.12 7.22
N LEU A 49 -5.70 -3.28 7.42
CA LEU A 49 -5.17 -4.15 6.38
C LEU A 49 -6.02 -5.42 6.34
N SER A 50 -6.26 -5.96 5.14
CA SER A 50 -6.75 -7.33 4.99
C SER A 50 -5.93 -8.07 3.95
N TYR A 51 -5.98 -9.40 3.98
CA TYR A 51 -5.36 -10.24 2.97
C TYR A 51 -6.35 -11.31 2.50
N ASN A 52 -6.19 -11.76 1.25
CA ASN A 52 -7.00 -12.82 0.68
C ASN A 52 -6.28 -14.17 0.69
N ILE A 53 -6.96 -15.23 0.23
CA ILE A 53 -6.39 -16.59 0.15
C ILE A 53 -5.21 -16.73 -0.81
N GLU A 54 -5.04 -15.78 -1.73
CA GLU A 54 -3.91 -15.72 -2.67
C GLU A 54 -2.71 -14.98 -2.07
N GLY A 55 -2.85 -14.48 -0.84
CA GLY A 55 -1.83 -13.70 -0.14
C GLY A 55 -1.77 -12.24 -0.57
N HIS A 56 -2.68 -11.75 -1.41
CA HIS A 56 -2.74 -10.34 -1.79
C HIS A 56 -3.28 -9.48 -0.64
N VAL A 57 -2.66 -8.33 -0.42
CA VAL A 57 -3.03 -7.40 0.65
C VAL A 57 -3.84 -6.23 0.11
N THR A 58 -4.87 -5.84 0.85
CA THR A 58 -5.65 -4.63 0.60
C THR A 58 -5.53 -3.66 1.77
N PHE A 59 -5.13 -2.44 1.46
CA PHE A 59 -5.11 -1.31 2.39
C PHE A 59 -6.45 -0.60 2.31
N PHE A 60 -7.18 -0.56 3.43
CA PHE A 60 -8.41 0.19 3.56
C PHE A 60 -8.11 1.54 4.17
N MET A 61 -8.30 2.59 3.40
CA MET A 61 -8.01 3.96 3.81
C MET A 61 -9.20 4.53 4.57
N ALA A 62 -8.95 5.37 5.57
CA ALA A 62 -9.96 6.13 6.31
C ALA A 62 -10.81 7.03 5.39
N SER A 63 -10.27 7.41 4.22
CA SER A 63 -10.99 8.14 3.18
C SER A 63 -11.99 7.28 2.39
N GLY A 64 -12.01 5.95 2.61
CA GLY A 64 -12.85 4.98 1.91
C GLY A 64 -12.22 4.40 0.64
N PHE A 65 -10.96 4.74 0.33
CA PHE A 65 -10.22 4.10 -0.75
C PHE A 65 -9.78 2.69 -0.36
N GLU A 66 -9.79 1.78 -1.34
CA GLU A 66 -9.25 0.42 -1.19
C GLU A 66 -8.07 0.28 -2.16
N ILE A 67 -6.90 -0.11 -1.66
CA ILE A 67 -5.69 -0.28 -2.47
C ILE A 67 -5.24 -1.72 -2.36
N SER A 68 -5.45 -2.51 -3.41
CA SER A 68 -5.10 -3.93 -3.43
C SER A 68 -3.79 -4.17 -4.18
N MET A 69 -2.93 -5.01 -3.61
CA MET A 69 -1.55 -5.15 -4.04
C MET A 69 -1.09 -6.61 -3.95
N LYS A 70 -0.21 -6.98 -4.87
CA LYS A 70 0.47 -8.27 -4.94
C LYS A 70 1.75 -8.24 -4.09
N ILE A 71 1.55 -8.27 -2.77
CA ILE A 71 2.57 -8.38 -1.71
C ILE A 71 2.03 -9.29 -0.61
N PHE A 72 2.90 -9.91 0.18
CA PHE A 72 2.50 -10.72 1.33
C PHE A 72 2.07 -9.87 2.52
N TYR A 73 1.29 -10.46 3.42
CA TYR A 73 0.79 -9.76 4.61
C TYR A 73 1.91 -9.29 5.52
N GLU A 74 2.93 -10.12 5.73
CA GLU A 74 4.09 -9.81 6.57
C GLU A 74 4.87 -8.60 6.04
N GLU A 75 5.02 -8.49 4.71
CA GLU A 75 5.67 -7.35 4.06
C GLU A 75 4.86 -6.07 4.23
N ALA A 76 3.53 -6.17 4.14
CA ALA A 76 2.62 -5.06 4.33
C ALA A 76 2.58 -4.58 5.79
N GLU A 77 2.54 -5.51 6.74
CA GLU A 77 2.56 -5.25 8.17
C GLU A 77 3.89 -4.62 8.59
N GLU A 78 5.01 -5.14 8.08
CA GLU A 78 6.33 -4.54 8.28
C GLU A 78 6.39 -3.12 7.71
N ALA A 79 5.91 -2.90 6.48
CA ALA A 79 5.86 -1.57 5.87
C ALA A 79 5.02 -0.60 6.71
N PHE A 80 3.86 -1.05 7.19
CA PHE A 80 2.98 -0.27 8.06
C PHE A 80 3.69 0.12 9.34
N ASN A 81 4.27 -0.84 10.06
CA ASN A 81 4.95 -0.60 11.34
C ASN A 81 6.17 0.30 11.17
N CYS A 82 6.99 0.09 10.13
CA CYS A 82 8.13 0.94 9.82
C CYS A 82 7.69 2.38 9.51
N ALA A 83 6.71 2.57 8.62
CA ALA A 83 6.23 3.92 8.31
C ALA A 83 5.59 4.60 9.53
N LYS A 84 4.82 3.86 10.35
CA LYS A 84 4.20 4.40 11.56
C LYS A 84 5.22 4.80 12.62
N GLY A 85 6.34 4.07 12.69
CA GLY A 85 7.47 4.37 13.56
C GLY A 85 8.48 5.35 12.97
N SER A 86 8.20 5.99 11.83
CA SER A 86 9.13 6.89 11.13
C SER A 86 10.48 6.25 10.76
N ILE A 87 10.47 4.96 10.43
CA ILE A 87 11.65 4.18 10.04
C ILE A 87 11.72 4.08 8.52
N GLU A 88 12.85 4.50 7.94
CA GLU A 88 13.14 4.30 6.52
C GLU A 88 13.60 2.86 6.26
N LYS A 89 12.89 2.16 5.38
CA LYS A 89 13.20 0.77 5.04
C LYS A 89 12.83 0.47 3.59
N ILE A 90 13.60 -0.41 2.96
CA ILE A 90 13.29 -1.00 1.66
C ILE A 90 12.91 -2.45 1.91
N ILE A 91 11.72 -2.84 1.45
CA ILE A 91 11.19 -4.20 1.51
C ILE A 91 11.14 -4.72 0.06
N ARG A 92 11.73 -5.89 -0.15
CA ARG A 92 12.04 -6.46 -1.47
C ARG A 92 11.28 -7.74 -1.74
#